data_AF-A0A4S4N7X1-F1
#
_entry.id   AF-A0A4S4N7X1-F1
#
_cell.length_a   1.000
_cell.length_b   1.000
_cell.length_c   1.000
_cell.angle_alpha   90.00
_cell.angle_beta   90.00
_cell.angle_gamma   90.00
#
_symmetry.space_group_name_H-M   'P 1'
#
loop_
_entity.id
_entity.type
_entity.pdbx_description
1 polymer ?
#
loop_
_entity_poly.entity_id
_entity_poly.type
_entity_poly.pdbx_seq_one_letter_code
_entity_poly.pdbx_strand_id
1 'polypeptide(L)'
;MTEAVTGTDARRLTLLGHGIAGLGAGLTSALLATPVEHLKIRLQMQIQRAVADREFKGPIDCARQVTRHRGVIGLWSGFTGSLAFRANFLWMFGSIELLMRGFASLKGTPFETSTGTANFLSGGLASFSFWIMAIPADNIKNRMMASPLNAARPSFTSTMRHVYTTVGVRGFFAGLTPCFLRAFPTNACAYYAYEGLMRAFDAEKTRH
;
A
#
# COMPACT_ATOMS: atom_id res chain seq x y z
N MET A 1 -15.72 -24.37 4.35
CA MET A 1 -14.99 -23.08 4.44
C MET A 1 -15.90 -21.88 4.73
N THR A 2 -17.14 -22.12 5.17
CA THR A 2 -18.11 -21.08 5.55
C THR A 2 -18.75 -21.48 6.87
N GLU A 3 -19.05 -20.52 7.75
CA GLU A 3 -19.77 -20.70 9.02
C GLU A 3 -21.13 -19.98 8.98
N ALA A 4 -22.08 -20.47 9.78
CA ALA A 4 -23.40 -19.85 9.89
C ALA A 4 -23.30 -18.53 10.65
N VAL A 5 -24.00 -17.50 10.18
CA VAL A 5 -24.14 -16.23 10.89
C VAL A 5 -25.25 -16.38 11.92
N THR A 6 -24.93 -16.16 13.19
CA THR A 6 -25.88 -16.32 14.31
C THR A 6 -27.14 -15.48 14.06
N GLY A 7 -28.31 -16.14 13.95
CA GLY A 7 -29.60 -15.47 13.75
C GLY A 7 -30.02 -15.21 12.29
N THR A 8 -29.31 -15.74 11.30
CA THR A 8 -29.71 -15.62 9.87
C THR A 8 -29.40 -16.89 9.09
N ASP A 9 -30.08 -17.12 7.96
CA ASP A 9 -29.77 -18.23 7.02
C ASP A 9 -28.48 -17.98 6.21
N ALA A 10 -27.80 -16.85 6.42
CA ALA A 10 -26.59 -16.49 5.70
C ALA A 10 -25.37 -17.28 6.17
N ARG A 11 -24.55 -17.72 5.20
CA ARG A 11 -23.23 -18.31 5.44
C ARG A 11 -22.14 -17.28 5.17
N ARG A 12 -21.28 -17.01 6.14
CA ARG A 12 -20.08 -16.16 5.98
C ARG A 12 -18.83 -17.03 5.83
N LEU A 13 -17.80 -16.52 5.13
CA LEU A 13 -16.51 -17.22 5.09
C LEU A 13 -15.96 -17.37 6.52
N THR A 14 -15.33 -18.51 6.81
CA THR A 14 -14.58 -18.65 8.07
C THR A 14 -13.38 -17.67 8.07
N LEU A 15 -12.79 -17.40 9.24
CA LEU A 15 -11.58 -16.56 9.32
C LEU A 15 -10.46 -17.07 8.40
N LEU A 16 -10.28 -18.40 8.34
CA LEU A 16 -9.34 -19.03 7.40
C LEU A 16 -9.72 -18.80 5.94
N GLY A 17 -11.01 -18.89 5.61
CA GLY A 17 -11.51 -18.57 4.27
C GLY A 17 -11.19 -17.13 3.87
N HIS A 18 -11.44 -16.16 4.75
CA HIS A 18 -11.11 -14.75 4.52
C HIS A 18 -9.60 -14.55 4.37
N GLY A 19 -8.79 -15.25 5.17
CA GLY A 19 -7.33 -15.22 5.07
C GLY A 19 -6.81 -15.69 3.71
N ILE A 20 -7.29 -16.85 3.22
CA ILE A 20 -6.88 -17.39 1.91
C ILE A 20 -7.35 -16.49 0.76
N ALA A 21 -8.59 -16.02 0.81
CA ALA A 21 -9.12 -15.09 -0.18
C ALA A 21 -8.32 -13.78 -0.21
N GLY A 22 -7.97 -13.25 0.95
CA GLY A 22 -7.13 -12.06 1.09
C GLY A 22 -5.71 -12.26 0.53
N LEU A 23 -5.08 -13.42 0.79
CA LEU A 23 -3.78 -13.76 0.22
C LEU A 23 -3.86 -13.88 -1.31
N GLY A 24 -4.86 -14.56 -1.84
CA GLY A 24 -5.09 -14.69 -3.28
C GLY A 24 -5.31 -13.34 -3.97
N ALA A 25 -6.12 -12.46 -3.36
CA ALA A 25 -6.33 -11.10 -3.83
C ALA A 25 -5.03 -10.28 -3.80
N GLY A 26 -4.25 -10.37 -2.71
CA GLY A 26 -2.97 -9.70 -2.57
C GLY A 26 -1.94 -10.12 -3.61
N LEU A 27 -1.84 -11.43 -3.89
CA LEU A 27 -0.97 -11.99 -4.92
C LEU A 27 -1.39 -11.54 -6.33
N THR A 28 -2.68 -11.63 -6.64
CA THR A 28 -3.21 -11.21 -7.94
C THR A 28 -2.97 -9.73 -8.18
N SER A 29 -3.26 -8.89 -7.17
CA SER A 29 -2.96 -7.46 -7.21
C SER A 29 -1.47 -7.21 -7.42
N ALA A 30 -0.58 -7.91 -6.72
CA ALA A 30 0.86 -7.76 -6.90
C ALA A 30 1.29 -8.14 -8.33
N LEU A 31 0.79 -9.24 -8.87
CA LEU A 31 1.15 -9.71 -10.20
C LEU A 31 0.79 -8.69 -11.28
N LEU A 32 -0.38 -8.06 -11.17
CA LEU A 32 -0.82 -7.05 -12.14
C LEU A 32 -0.16 -5.69 -11.93
N ALA A 33 0.02 -5.28 -10.67
CA ALA A 33 0.49 -3.93 -10.36
C ALA A 33 2.02 -3.81 -10.39
N THR A 34 2.79 -4.85 -10.06
CA THR A 34 4.26 -4.77 -9.99
C THR A 34 4.89 -4.23 -11.28
N PRO A 35 4.50 -4.66 -12.50
CA PRO A 35 5.02 -4.09 -13.74
C PRO A 35 4.79 -2.58 -13.84
N VAL A 36 3.58 -2.13 -13.54
CA VAL A 36 3.21 -0.70 -13.62
C VAL A 36 3.95 0.11 -12.56
N GLU A 37 4.01 -0.40 -11.33
CA GLU A 37 4.78 0.20 -10.23
C GLU A 37 6.27 0.29 -10.57
N HIS A 38 6.85 -0.77 -11.15
CA HIS A 38 8.25 -0.82 -11.55
C HIS A 38 8.59 0.29 -12.55
N LEU A 39 7.77 0.44 -13.60
CA LEU A 39 7.96 1.48 -14.60
C LEU A 39 7.77 2.88 -14.00
N LYS A 40 6.74 3.07 -13.18
CA LYS A 40 6.46 4.33 -12.50
C LYS A 40 7.64 4.76 -11.63
N ILE A 41 8.20 3.87 -10.82
CA ILE A 41 9.33 4.18 -9.92
C ILE A 41 10.56 4.58 -10.73
N ARG A 42 10.89 3.88 -11.82
CA ARG A 42 12.00 4.29 -12.70
C ARG A 42 11.81 5.68 -13.27
N LEU A 43 10.61 5.96 -13.80
CA LEU A 43 10.28 7.27 -14.35
C LEU A 43 10.35 8.37 -13.30
N GLN A 44 9.89 8.10 -12.07
CA GLN A 44 9.95 9.07 -10.97
C GLN A 44 11.38 9.32 -10.50
N MET A 45 12.21 8.27 -10.43
CA MET A 45 13.60 8.41 -10.00
C MET A 45 14.44 9.21 -10.99
N GLN A 46 14.21 9.08 -12.31
CA GLN A 46 14.95 9.87 -13.30
C GLN A 46 14.58 11.36 -13.31
N ILE A 47 13.45 11.76 -12.71
CA ILE A 47 13.10 13.20 -12.57
C ILE A 47 14.13 13.93 -11.72
N GLN A 48 14.80 13.22 -10.82
CA GLN A 48 15.89 13.76 -9.99
C GLN A 48 17.19 13.98 -10.78
N ARG A 49 17.28 13.50 -12.02
CA ARG A 49 18.44 13.69 -12.90
C ARG A 49 18.22 14.87 -13.84
N ALA A 50 19.32 15.46 -14.32
CA ALA A 50 19.27 16.46 -15.37
C ALA A 50 18.57 15.90 -16.62
N VAL A 51 17.91 16.76 -17.39
CA VAL A 51 17.13 16.34 -18.58
C VAL A 51 18.00 15.58 -19.59
N ALA A 52 19.27 15.99 -19.73
CA ALA A 52 20.24 15.34 -20.60
C ALA A 52 20.60 13.91 -20.16
N ASP A 53 20.49 13.60 -18.86
CA ASP A 53 20.88 12.31 -18.26
C ASP A 53 19.69 11.37 -18.02
N ARG A 54 18.50 11.73 -18.54
CA ARG A 54 17.30 10.91 -18.42
C ARG A 54 17.39 9.70 -19.36
N GLU A 55 17.30 8.52 -18.78
CA GLU A 55 17.39 7.23 -19.49
C GLU A 55 16.13 6.91 -20.30
N PHE A 56 14.96 7.44 -19.89
CA PHE A 56 13.67 7.05 -20.48
C PHE A 56 12.90 8.25 -21.01
N LYS A 57 12.47 8.16 -22.27
CA LYS A 57 11.63 9.17 -22.93
C LYS A 57 10.17 9.12 -22.47
N GLY A 58 9.76 8.01 -21.88
CA GLY A 58 8.39 7.79 -21.39
C GLY A 58 8.15 6.36 -20.89
N PRO A 59 6.92 6.03 -20.48
CA PRO A 59 6.58 4.72 -19.92
C PRO A 59 6.74 3.57 -20.92
N ILE A 60 6.36 3.77 -22.18
CA ILE A 60 6.49 2.75 -23.23
C ILE A 60 7.97 2.48 -23.53
N ASP A 61 8.78 3.55 -23.62
CA ASP A 61 10.22 3.45 -23.83
C ASP A 61 10.90 2.74 -22.64
N CYS A 62 10.53 3.09 -21.41
CA CYS A 62 11.00 2.39 -20.20
C CYS A 62 10.65 0.89 -20.24
N ALA A 63 9.42 0.52 -20.59
CA ALA A 63 9.02 -0.89 -20.73
C ALA A 63 9.83 -1.63 -21.80
N ARG A 64 10.04 -0.99 -22.96
CA ARG A 64 10.84 -1.54 -24.05
C ARG A 64 12.30 -1.75 -23.64
N GLN A 65 12.90 -0.80 -22.94
CA GLN A 65 14.27 -0.93 -22.44
C GLN A 65 14.39 -2.02 -21.37
N VAL A 66 13.47 -2.06 -20.40
CA VAL A 66 13.45 -3.11 -19.36
C VAL A 66 13.35 -4.50 -20.00
N THR A 67 12.44 -4.68 -20.96
CA THR A 67 12.26 -5.95 -21.66
C THR A 67 13.46 -6.33 -22.53
N ARG A 68 14.15 -5.35 -23.15
CA ARG A 68 15.39 -5.60 -23.90
C ARG A 68 16.55 -6.04 -23.01
N HIS A 69 16.73 -5.40 -21.84
CA HIS A 69 17.86 -5.69 -20.95
C HIS A 69 17.64 -6.89 -20.03
N ARG A 70 16.40 -7.11 -19.57
CA ARG A 70 16.06 -8.12 -18.56
C ARG A 70 15.00 -9.10 -19.05
N GLY A 71 14.57 -9.06 -20.31
CA GLY A 71 13.47 -9.91 -20.79
C GLY A 71 12.11 -9.51 -20.20
N VAL A 72 11.05 -10.21 -20.61
CA VAL A 72 9.66 -9.93 -20.20
C VAL A 72 9.47 -10.07 -18.69
N ILE A 73 10.06 -11.10 -18.07
CA ILE A 73 10.04 -11.31 -16.61
C ILE A 73 10.72 -10.14 -15.87
N GLY A 74 11.60 -9.39 -16.54
CA GLY A 74 12.24 -8.20 -16.00
C GLY A 74 11.27 -7.13 -15.52
N LEU A 75 10.05 -7.07 -16.08
CA LEU A 75 9.00 -6.14 -15.63
C LEU A 75 8.54 -6.40 -14.18
N TRP A 76 8.67 -7.63 -13.69
CA TRP A 76 8.37 -8.01 -12.31
C TRP A 76 9.56 -7.85 -11.36
N SER A 77 10.59 -7.10 -11.75
CA SER A 77 11.71 -6.79 -10.86
C SER A 77 11.20 -6.04 -9.61
N GLY A 78 11.45 -6.61 -8.42
CA GLY A 78 10.91 -6.08 -7.16
C GLY A 78 9.59 -6.71 -6.72
N PHE A 79 9.12 -7.78 -7.36
CA PHE A 79 7.90 -8.50 -6.98
C PHE A 79 7.93 -8.99 -5.52
N THR A 80 9.05 -9.54 -5.06
CA THR A 80 9.18 -9.97 -3.65
C THR A 80 9.10 -8.81 -2.67
N GLY A 81 9.68 -7.65 -3.00
CA GLY A 81 9.48 -6.42 -2.22
C GLY A 81 8.04 -5.92 -2.27
N SER A 82 7.37 -6.08 -3.41
CA SER A 82 5.96 -5.73 -3.60
C SER A 82 5.04 -6.59 -2.73
N LEU A 83 5.35 -7.88 -2.60
CA LEU A 83 4.63 -8.81 -1.74
C LEU A 83 4.89 -8.52 -0.26
N ALA A 84 6.15 -8.27 0.13
CA ALA A 84 6.52 -7.88 1.49
C ALA A 84 5.82 -6.58 1.90
N PHE A 85 5.78 -5.58 1.03
CA PHE A 85 5.02 -4.35 1.27
C PHE A 85 3.53 -4.64 1.45
N ARG A 86 2.92 -5.43 0.55
CA ARG A 86 1.49 -5.76 0.62
C ARG A 86 1.11 -6.58 1.86
N ALA A 87 1.99 -7.42 2.38
CA ALA A 87 1.74 -8.12 3.64
C ALA A 87 1.45 -7.14 4.78
N ASN A 88 2.05 -5.95 4.79
CA ASN A 88 1.84 -4.96 5.85
C ASN A 88 0.43 -4.37 5.89
N PHE A 89 -0.43 -4.59 4.89
CA PHE A 89 -1.85 -4.22 4.97
C PHE A 89 -2.55 -4.91 6.15
N LEU A 90 -2.02 -6.04 6.65
CA LEU A 90 -2.51 -6.68 7.88
C LEU A 90 -2.46 -5.73 9.07
N TRP A 91 -1.43 -4.86 9.17
CA TRP A 91 -1.32 -3.89 10.24
C TRP A 91 -2.35 -2.77 10.09
N MET A 92 -2.64 -2.35 8.86
CA MET A 92 -3.68 -1.37 8.61
C MET A 92 -5.06 -1.90 9.03
N PHE A 93 -5.47 -3.05 8.49
CA PHE A 93 -6.79 -3.61 8.77
C PHE A 93 -6.93 -4.06 10.22
N GLY A 94 -5.88 -4.66 10.79
CA GLY A 94 -5.86 -5.03 12.21
C GLY A 94 -6.00 -3.82 13.13
N SER A 95 -5.28 -2.73 12.85
CA SER A 95 -5.41 -1.48 13.62
C SER A 95 -6.79 -0.84 13.46
N ILE A 96 -7.39 -0.85 12.27
CA ILE A 96 -8.76 -0.35 12.06
C ILE A 96 -9.74 -1.13 12.93
N GLU A 97 -9.69 -2.46 12.87
CA GLU A 97 -10.59 -3.33 13.63
C GLU A 97 -10.46 -3.11 15.14
N LEU A 98 -9.22 -3.03 15.65
CA LEU A 98 -8.95 -2.77 17.07
C LEU A 98 -9.48 -1.40 17.52
N LEU A 99 -9.23 -0.36 16.72
CA LEU A 99 -9.69 0.99 17.03
C LEU A 99 -11.21 1.10 16.98
N MET A 100 -11.85 0.50 15.97
CA MET A 100 -13.31 0.48 15.86
C MET A 100 -13.97 -0.27 17.01
N ARG A 101 -13.41 -1.40 17.46
CA ARG A 101 -13.88 -2.10 18.67
C ARG A 101 -13.75 -1.25 19.93
N GLY A 102 -12.64 -0.52 20.06
CA GLY A 102 -12.43 0.43 21.15
C GLY A 102 -13.45 1.58 21.15
N PHE A 103 -13.72 2.19 20.00
CA PHE A 103 -14.76 3.21 19.89
C PHE A 103 -16.17 2.65 20.16
N ALA A 104 -16.45 1.42 19.72
CA ALA A 104 -17.73 0.77 19.99
C ALA A 104 -17.94 0.49 21.48
N SER A 105 -16.88 0.18 22.24
CA SER A 105 -17.00 -0.03 23.70
C SER A 105 -17.25 1.26 24.49
N LEU A 106 -17.05 2.44 23.87
CA LEU A 106 -17.34 3.74 24.49
C LEU A 106 -18.80 4.17 24.34
N LYS A 107 -19.62 3.39 23.63
CA LYS A 107 -21.04 3.69 23.41
C LYS A 107 -21.78 3.72 24.75
N GLY A 108 -22.52 4.80 25.02
CA GLY A 108 -23.19 5.03 26.31
C GLY A 108 -22.32 5.70 27.38
N THR A 109 -21.07 6.07 27.07
CA THR A 109 -20.22 6.89 27.95
C THR A 109 -20.16 8.35 27.49
N PRO A 110 -19.71 9.30 28.31
CA PRO A 110 -19.48 10.70 27.88
C PRO A 110 -18.50 10.86 26.71
N PHE A 111 -17.72 9.82 26.39
CA PHE A 111 -16.75 9.79 25.29
C PHE A 111 -17.31 9.10 24.03
N GLU A 112 -18.63 8.86 23.97
CA GLU A 112 -19.25 8.32 22.76
C GLU A 112 -18.97 9.23 21.57
N THR A 113 -18.47 8.61 20.50
CA THR A 113 -18.06 9.31 19.28
C THR A 113 -18.97 8.86 18.13
N SER A 114 -19.33 9.79 17.25
CA SER A 114 -20.15 9.47 16.08
C SER A 114 -19.47 8.43 15.19
N THR A 115 -20.25 7.62 14.47
CA THR A 115 -19.71 6.59 13.58
C THR A 115 -18.78 7.16 12.51
N GLY A 116 -19.08 8.36 11.99
CA GLY A 116 -18.23 9.06 11.03
C GLY A 116 -16.87 9.41 11.62
N THR A 117 -16.85 10.01 12.81
CA THR A 117 -15.60 10.39 13.49
C THR A 117 -14.80 9.17 13.92
N ALA A 118 -15.45 8.11 14.40
CA ALA A 118 -14.78 6.86 14.77
C ALA A 118 -14.11 6.20 13.54
N ASN A 119 -14.77 6.18 12.39
CA ASN A 119 -14.20 5.69 11.14
C ASN A 119 -13.02 6.54 10.67
N PHE A 120 -13.14 7.86 10.72
CA PHE A 120 -12.08 8.79 10.33
C PHE A 120 -10.83 8.64 11.21
N LEU A 121 -11.01 8.64 12.54
CA LEU A 121 -9.91 8.48 13.49
C LEU A 121 -9.28 7.09 13.38
N SER A 122 -10.08 6.03 13.26
CA SER A 122 -9.58 4.66 13.09
C SER A 122 -8.74 4.54 11.81
N GLY A 123 -9.23 5.08 10.70
CA GLY A 123 -8.50 5.08 9.43
C GLY A 123 -7.20 5.90 9.48
N GLY A 124 -7.23 7.08 10.11
CA GLY A 124 -6.06 7.94 10.26
C GLY A 124 -4.97 7.30 11.14
N LEU A 125 -5.34 6.82 12.33
CA LEU A 125 -4.42 6.17 13.25
C LEU A 125 -3.86 4.86 12.69
N ALA A 126 -4.70 4.03 12.07
CA ALA A 126 -4.25 2.81 11.41
C ALA A 126 -3.31 3.08 10.23
N SER A 127 -3.46 4.22 9.54
CA SER A 127 -2.53 4.62 8.49
C SER A 127 -1.13 4.89 9.04
N PHE A 128 -1.01 5.48 10.23
CA PHE A 128 0.30 5.65 10.88
C PHE A 128 0.91 4.29 11.24
N SER A 129 0.13 3.40 11.86
CA SER A 129 0.58 2.03 12.17
C SER A 129 1.04 1.28 10.93
N PHE A 130 0.28 1.37 9.83
CA PHE A 130 0.65 0.80 8.54
C PHE A 130 1.99 1.34 8.05
N TRP A 131 2.16 2.66 7.95
CA TRP A 131 3.39 3.23 7.39
C TRP A 131 4.62 2.98 8.25
N ILE A 132 4.50 2.92 9.58
CA ILE A 132 5.61 2.53 10.47
C ILE A 132 6.12 1.12 10.13
N MET A 133 5.20 0.18 9.90
CA MET A 133 5.55 -1.21 9.61
C MET A 133 5.89 -1.45 8.13
N ALA A 134 5.26 -0.72 7.22
CA ALA A 134 5.37 -0.91 5.78
C ALA A 134 6.56 -0.15 5.17
N ILE A 135 7.00 0.97 5.76
CA ILE A 135 8.07 1.80 5.17
C ILE A 135 9.38 1.04 4.95
N PRO A 136 9.84 0.11 5.81
CA PRO A 136 11.05 -0.67 5.55
C PRO A 136 10.93 -1.53 4.29
N ALA A 137 9.79 -2.21 4.12
CA ALA A 137 9.53 -3.05 2.96
C ALA A 137 9.36 -2.20 1.68
N ASP A 138 8.70 -1.04 1.78
CA ASP A 138 8.56 -0.11 0.66
C ASP A 138 9.93 0.42 0.21
N ASN A 139 10.80 0.75 1.15
CA ASN A 139 12.15 1.22 0.88
C ASN A 139 13.02 0.17 0.17
N ILE A 140 12.92 -1.10 0.57
CA ILE A 140 13.61 -2.20 -0.11
C ILE A 140 13.03 -2.39 -1.52
N LYS A 141 11.70 -2.44 -1.64
CA LYS A 141 11.00 -2.56 -2.93
C LYS A 141 11.41 -1.48 -3.92
N ASN A 142 11.39 -0.21 -3.50
CA ASN A 142 11.72 0.93 -4.37
C ASN A 142 13.18 0.88 -4.83
N ARG A 143 14.12 0.51 -3.96
CA ARG A 143 15.54 0.31 -4.33
C ARG A 143 15.74 -0.84 -5.31
N MET A 144 15.05 -1.96 -5.10
CA MET A 144 15.08 -3.09 -6.04
C MET A 144 14.55 -2.68 -7.42
N MET A 145 13.46 -1.92 -7.47
CA MET A 145 12.85 -1.45 -8.73
C MET A 145 13.71 -0.39 -9.43
N ALA A 146 14.40 0.46 -8.67
CA ALA A 146 15.29 1.50 -9.17
C ALA A 146 16.70 1.00 -9.57
N SER A 147 17.02 -0.29 -9.37
CA SER A 147 18.32 -0.87 -9.70
C SER A 147 18.68 -0.65 -11.19
N PRO A 148 19.97 -0.35 -11.52
CA PRO A 148 20.42 -0.16 -12.90
C PRO A 148 20.10 -1.37 -13.79
N LEU A 149 19.65 -1.14 -15.03
CA LEU A 149 19.24 -2.24 -15.93
C LEU A 149 20.40 -3.20 -16.27
N ASN A 150 21.62 -2.67 -16.35
CA ASN A 150 22.84 -3.42 -16.67
C ASN A 150 23.39 -4.21 -15.47
N ALA A 151 22.89 -3.98 -14.25
CA ALA A 151 23.28 -4.72 -13.07
C ALA A 151 22.43 -5.97 -12.89
N ALA A 152 22.98 -6.97 -12.19
CA ALA A 152 22.25 -8.15 -11.76
C ALA A 152 20.99 -7.76 -10.97
N ARG A 153 19.92 -8.55 -11.11
CA ARG A 153 18.66 -8.28 -10.42
C ARG A 153 18.87 -8.46 -8.91
N PRO A 154 18.68 -7.41 -8.10
CA PRO A 154 18.88 -7.54 -6.67
C PRO A 154 17.76 -8.38 -6.07
N SER A 155 18.11 -9.24 -5.12
CA SER A 155 17.15 -9.95 -4.27
C SER A 155 16.69 -9.06 -3.12
N PHE A 156 15.56 -9.40 -2.50
CA PHE A 156 15.06 -8.67 -1.33
C PHE A 156 16.07 -8.70 -0.18
N THR A 157 16.64 -9.87 0.10
CA THR A 157 17.61 -10.07 1.19
C THR A 157 18.94 -9.36 0.91
N SER A 158 19.43 -9.38 -0.33
CA SER A 158 20.65 -8.64 -0.70
C SER A 158 20.45 -7.14 -0.58
N THR A 159 19.31 -6.61 -1.01
CA THR A 159 18.98 -5.19 -0.88
C THR A 159 18.83 -4.78 0.58
N MET A 160 18.12 -5.58 1.38
CA MET A 160 17.98 -5.37 2.82
C MET A 160 19.34 -5.33 3.51
N ARG A 161 20.19 -6.33 3.25
CA ARG A 161 21.55 -6.37 3.79
C ARG A 161 22.35 -5.14 3.37
N HIS A 162 22.28 -4.77 2.09
CA HIS A 162 23.00 -3.61 1.57
C HIS A 162 22.56 -2.30 2.26
N VAL A 163 21.26 -2.09 2.47
CA VAL A 163 20.75 -0.92 3.21
C VAL A 163 21.27 -0.91 4.65
N TYR A 164 21.20 -2.06 5.33
CA TYR A 164 21.66 -2.18 6.70
C TYR A 164 23.17 -1.91 6.84
N THR A 165 24.00 -2.41 5.93
CA THR A 165 25.46 -2.20 5.99
C THR A 165 25.92 -0.81 5.57
N THR A 166 25.15 -0.10 4.74
CA THR A 166 25.54 1.22 4.21
C THR A 166 25.02 2.38 5.05
N VAL A 167 23.76 2.32 5.50
CA VAL A 167 23.08 3.41 6.23
C VAL A 167 22.64 2.99 7.63
N GLY A 168 22.58 1.68 7.90
CA GLY A 168 22.02 1.15 9.15
C GLY A 168 20.49 1.20 9.18
N VAL A 169 19.93 1.03 10.39
CA VAL A 169 18.47 0.94 10.61
C VAL A 169 17.73 2.18 10.11
N ARG A 170 18.34 3.37 10.22
CA ARG A 170 17.76 4.63 9.74
C ARG A 170 17.45 4.62 8.23
N GLY A 171 18.21 3.86 7.44
CA GLY A 171 18.01 3.75 5.99
C GLY A 171 16.66 3.14 5.60
N PHE A 172 16.06 2.33 6.48
CA PHE A 172 14.74 1.71 6.26
C PHE A 172 13.57 2.64 6.55
N PHE A 173 13.79 3.71 7.33
CA PHE A 173 12.76 4.68 7.70
C PHE A 173 12.90 6.01 6.96
N ALA A 174 13.89 6.13 6.07
CA ALA A 174 14.03 7.27 5.18
C ALA A 174 12.75 7.41 4.33
N GLY A 175 12.07 8.56 4.42
CA GLY A 175 10.79 8.80 3.75
C GLY A 175 9.56 8.66 4.66
N LEU A 176 9.69 8.26 5.93
CA LEU A 176 8.55 8.19 6.85
C LEU A 176 7.89 9.57 7.06
N THR A 177 8.69 10.60 7.31
CA THR A 177 8.21 11.98 7.51
C THR A 177 7.36 12.49 6.34
N PRO A 178 7.83 12.49 5.08
CA PRO A 178 6.98 12.91 3.96
C PRO A 178 5.75 12.01 3.78
N CYS A 179 5.82 10.72 4.13
CA CYS A 179 4.66 9.83 4.09
C CYS A 179 3.58 10.27 5.09
N PHE A 180 3.95 10.65 6.31
CA PHE A 180 3.03 11.17 7.31
C PHE A 180 2.45 12.53 6.93
N LEU A 181 3.31 13.45 6.49
CA LEU A 181 2.87 14.79 6.04
C LEU A 181 1.89 14.69 4.87
N ARG A 182 2.08 13.73 3.97
CA ARG A 182 1.18 13.49 2.84
C ARG A 182 -0.13 12.80 3.24
N ALA A 183 -0.15 12.04 4.33
CA ALA A 183 -1.30 11.22 4.70
C ALA A 183 -2.55 12.09 4.94
N PHE A 184 -2.41 13.17 5.70
CA PHE A 184 -3.55 14.03 6.03
C PHE A 184 -4.16 14.73 4.79
N PRO A 185 -3.39 15.44 3.94
CA PRO A 185 -3.94 16.05 2.72
C PRO A 185 -4.55 15.01 1.77
N THR A 186 -3.93 13.84 1.61
CA THR A 186 -4.45 12.81 0.71
C THR A 186 -5.80 12.29 1.19
N ASN A 187 -5.91 11.98 2.48
CA ASN A 187 -7.15 11.48 3.08
C ASN A 187 -8.25 12.54 3.08
N ALA A 188 -7.92 13.81 3.37
CA ALA A 188 -8.87 14.91 3.32
C ALA A 188 -9.44 15.13 1.90
N CYS A 189 -8.58 15.14 0.87
CA CYS A 189 -9.03 15.27 -0.52
C CYS A 189 -9.89 14.08 -0.96
N ALA A 190 -9.52 12.85 -0.58
CA ALA A 190 -10.30 11.67 -0.90
C ALA A 190 -11.69 11.73 -0.27
N TYR A 191 -11.78 12.15 0.99
CA TYR A 191 -13.06 12.31 1.69
C TYR A 191 -13.91 13.42 1.06
N TYR A 192 -13.33 14.57 0.76
CA TYR A 192 -14.03 15.68 0.11
C TYR A 192 -14.57 15.29 -1.27
N ALA A 193 -13.76 14.60 -2.08
CA ALA A 193 -14.19 14.11 -3.39
C ALA A 193 -15.33 13.08 -3.26
N TYR A 194 -15.23 12.16 -2.31
CA TYR A 194 -16.28 11.18 -2.04
C TYR A 194 -17.59 11.83 -1.61
N GLU A 195 -17.56 12.73 -0.62
CA GLU A 195 -18.76 13.46 -0.19
C GLU A 195 -19.34 14.31 -1.31
N GLY A 196 -18.50 15.03 -2.06
CA GLY A 196 -18.92 15.87 -3.17
C GLY A 196 -19.63 15.07 -4.26
N LEU A 197 -19.10 13.89 -4.60
CA LEU A 197 -19.74 12.99 -5.57
C LEU A 197 -21.05 12.41 -5.03
N MET A 198 -21.08 11.99 -3.76
CA MET A 198 -22.29 11.44 -3.15
C MET A 198 -23.43 12.46 -3.10
N ARG A 199 -23.13 13.73 -2.82
CA ARG A 199 -24.09 14.84 -2.89
C ARG A 199 -24.52 15.14 -4.32
N ALA A 200 -23.58 15.15 -5.26
CA ALA A 200 -23.88 15.44 -6.67
C ALA A 200 -24.79 14.39 -7.32
N PHE A 201 -24.67 13.12 -6.92
CA PHE A 201 -25.48 12.02 -7.44
C PHE A 201 -26.75 11.74 -6.62
N ASP A 202 -27.09 12.58 -5.62
CA ASP A 202 -28.27 12.42 -4.75
C ASP A 202 -28.35 11.02 -4.07
N ALA A 203 -27.20 10.36 -3.94
CA ALA A 203 -27.06 9.00 -3.41
C ALA A 203 -27.11 8.95 -1.86
N GLU A 204 -27.15 10.11 -1.20
CA GLU A 204 -27.40 10.21 0.24
C GLU A 204 -28.77 9.63 0.65
N LYS A 205 -29.77 9.63 -0.25
CA LYS A 205 -31.14 9.18 0.06
C LYS A 205 -31.33 7.66 0.21
N THR A 206 -30.35 6.86 -0.20
CA THR A 206 -30.43 5.38 -0.12
C THR A 206 -29.90 4.77 1.17
N ARG A 207 -29.52 5.59 2.16
CA ARG A 207 -28.96 5.12 3.44
C ARG A 207 -29.92 5.39 4.60
N HIS A 208 -31.11 4.79 4.54
CA HIS A 208 -31.98 4.57 5.69
C HIS A 208 -32.01 3.07 6.02
#